data_AF-A0A3D1BHT9-F1
#
_entry.id   AF-A0A3D1BHT9-F1
#
_cell.length_a   1.000
_cell.length_b   1.000
_cell.length_c   1.000
_cell.angle_alpha   90.00
_cell.angle_beta   90.00
_cell.angle_gamma   90.00
#
_symmetry.space_group_name_H-M   'P 1'
#
loop_
_entity.id
_entity.type
_entity.pdbx_description
1 polymer ?
#
loop_
_entity_poly.entity_id
_entity_poly.type
_entity_poly.pdbx_seq_one_letter_code
_entity_poly.pdbx_strand_id
1 'polypeptide(L)' 'QMKLVDIQILRIAIFEGFIGKITPPKVAIDEAIELAKEFGEEVNGKFVNGVLGAIYEENKEDKND' A
#
# COMPACT_ATOMS: atom_id res chain seq x y z
N GLN A 1 0.58 -14.99 10.04
CA GLN A 1 0.44 -15.55 8.68
C GLN A 1 -0.22 -14.48 7.83
N MET A 2 0.34 -14.15 6.67
CA MET A 2 -0.26 -13.17 5.76
C MET A 2 -1.53 -13.75 5.17
N LYS A 3 -2.65 -13.04 5.30
CA LYS A 3 -3.93 -13.48 4.73
C LYS A 3 -3.92 -13.19 3.23
N LEU A 4 -4.63 -13.99 2.44
CA LEU A 4 -4.76 -13.75 0.99
C LEU A 4 -5.28 -12.35 0.70
N VAL A 5 -6.13 -11.80 1.58
CA VAL A 5 -6.66 -10.44 1.45
C VAL A 5 -5.58 -9.37 1.52
N ASP A 6 -4.58 -9.49 2.41
CA ASP A 6 -3.49 -8.52 2.53
C ASP A 6 -2.67 -8.43 1.24
N ILE A 7 -2.44 -9.58 0.61
CA ILE A 7 -1.73 -9.68 -0.67
C ILE A 7 -2.51 -8.97 -1.78
N GLN A 8 -3.84 -9.14 -1.80
CA GLN A 8 -4.68 -8.51 -2.82
C GLN A 8 -4.75 -7.00 -2.63
N ILE A 9 -4.87 -6.53 -1.38
CA ILE A 9 -4.83 -5.10 -1.04
C ILE A 9 -3.50 -4.48 -1.50
N LEU A 10 -2.38 -5.10 -1.15
CA LEU A 10 -1.05 -4.62 -1.55
C LEU A 10 -0.89 -4.57 -3.08
N ARG A 11 -1.34 -5.59 -3.80
CA ARG A 11 -1.28 -5.63 -5.27
C ARG A 11 -2.03 -4.48 -5.92
N ILE A 12 -3.25 -4.21 -5.46
CA ILE A 12 -4.08 -3.12 -5.98
C ILE A 12 -3.41 -1.77 -5.69
N ALA A 13 -3.02 -1.53 -4.44
CA ALA A 13 -2.40 -0.28 -4.03
C ALA A 13 -1.07 0.01 -4.77
N ILE A 14 -0.23 -1.03 -4.95
CA ILE A 14 1.01 -0.92 -5.71
C ILE A 14 0.72 -0.59 -7.18
N PHE A 15 -0.23 -1.31 -7.78
CA PHE A 15 -0.58 -1.09 -9.19
C PHE A 15 -1.13 0.32 -9.41
N GLU A 16 -2.14 0.74 -8.67
CA GLU A 16 -2.80 2.03 -8.87
C GLU A 16 -1.91 3.22 -8.46
N GLY A 17 -1.19 3.08 -7.34
CA GLY A 17 -0.39 4.15 -6.74
C GLY A 17 0.96 4.37 -7.41
N PHE A 18 1.62 3.31 -7.86
CA PHE A 18 3.04 3.37 -8.24
C PHE A 18 3.30 3.00 -9.70
N ILE A 19 2.62 1.97 -10.22
CA ILE A 19 2.87 1.45 -11.57
C ILE A 19 1.99 2.16 -12.60
N GLY A 20 0.68 2.05 -12.46
CA GLY A 20 -0.32 2.61 -13.36
C GLY A 20 -0.54 4.10 -13.19
N LYS A 21 -0.10 4.68 -12.05
CA LYS A 21 -0.24 6.11 -11.70
C LYS A 21 -1.68 6.60 -11.88
N ILE A 22 -2.65 5.73 -11.57
CA ILE A 22 -4.09 6.00 -11.65
C ILE A 22 -4.54 6.82 -10.44
N THR A 23 -3.96 6.51 -9.28
CA THR A 23 -4.29 7.11 -7.99
C THR A 23 -3.02 7.74 -7.41
N PRO A 24 -3.08 8.92 -6.77
CA PRO A 24 -1.92 9.46 -6.07
C PRO A 24 -1.40 8.46 -5.03
N PRO A 25 -0.07 8.22 -4.94
CA PRO A 25 0.47 7.15 -4.08
C PRO A 25 0.01 7.22 -2.63
N LYS A 26 -0.06 8.43 -2.04
CA LYS A 26 -0.55 8.63 -0.67
C LYS A 26 -2.01 8.20 -0.49
N VAL A 27 -2.86 8.52 -1.46
CA VAL A 27 -4.28 8.13 -1.43
C VAL A 27 -4.39 6.61 -1.53
N ALA A 28 -3.63 5.98 -2.44
CA ALA A 28 -3.60 4.51 -2.55
C ALA A 28 -3.12 3.82 -1.25
N ILE A 29 -2.17 4.43 -0.53
CA ILE A 29 -1.70 3.95 0.78
C ILE A 29 -2.80 4.06 1.83
N ASP A 30 -3.43 5.23 1.97
CA ASP A 30 -4.45 5.47 3.00
C ASP A 30 -5.64 4.51 2.81
N GLU A 31 -6.13 4.33 1.59
CA GLU A 31 -7.22 3.40 1.28
C GLU A 31 -6.83 1.94 1.53
N ALA A 32 -5.59 1.55 1.20
CA ALA A 32 -5.10 0.20 1.47
C ALA A 32 -5.04 -0.11 2.97
N ILE A 33 -4.68 0.87 3.81
CA ILE A 33 -4.65 0.72 5.27
C ILE A 33 -6.06 0.55 5.82
N GLU A 34 -7.03 1.34 5.35
CA GLU A 34 -8.42 1.22 5.76
C GLU A 34 -9.02 -0.13 5.35
N LEU A 35 -8.79 -0.59 4.10
CA LEU A 35 -9.21 -1.92 3.65
C LEU A 35 -8.59 -3.04 4.49
N ALA A 36 -7.32 -2.90 4.88
CA ALA A 36 -6.64 -3.90 5.70
C ALA A 36 -7.20 -3.97 7.13
N LYS A 37 -7.69 -2.85 7.67
CA LYS A 37 -8.41 -2.82 8.95
C LYS A 37 -9.82 -3.40 8.81
N GLU A 38 -10.50 -3.14 7.70
CA GLU A 38 -11.87 -3.60 7.46
C GLU A 38 -11.95 -5.12 7.22
N PHE A 39 -11.05 -5.67 6.40
CA PHE A 39 -11.06 -7.09 6.04
C PHE A 39 -10.09 -7.95 6.85
N GLY A 40 -9.28 -7.33 7.71
CA GLY A 40 -8.25 -7.98 8.52
C GLY A 40 -8.43 -7.73 10.02
N GLU A 41 -7.32 -7.74 10.74
CA GLU A 41 -7.23 -7.29 12.12
C GLU A 41 -6.43 -5.99 12.17
N GLU A 42 -6.47 -5.26 13.29
CA GLU A 42 -5.76 -3.98 13.43
C GLU A 42 -4.24 -4.10 13.15
N VAL A 43 -3.66 -5.28 13.41
CA VAL A 43 -2.25 -5.59 13.09
C VAL A 43 -1.95 -5.57 11.58
N ASN A 44 -2.95 -5.88 10.74
CA ASN A 44 -2.81 -5.90 9.28
C ASN A 44 -2.65 -4.49 8.71
N GLY A 45 -3.36 -3.49 9.26
CA GLY A 45 -3.22 -2.09 8.84
C GLY A 45 -1.80 -1.55 9.05
N LYS A 46 -1.16 -1.90 10.17
CA LYS A 46 0.24 -1.52 10.45
C LYS A 46 1.23 -2.19 9.48
N PHE A 47 0.98 -3.47 9.15
CA PHE A 47 1.79 -4.20 8.18
C PHE A 47 1.71 -3.57 6.79
N VAL A 48 0.50 -3.29 6.30
CA VAL A 48 0.28 -2.66 4.98
C VAL A 48 0.92 -1.27 4.92
N ASN A 49 0.75 -0.45 5.95
CA ASN A 49 1.40 0.86 6.03
C ASN A 49 2.93 0.75 5.96
N GLY A 50 3.52 -0.21 6.68
CA GLY A 50 4.98 -0.42 6.66
C GLY A 50 5.51 -0.80 5.28
N VAL A 51 4.82 -1.71 4.57
CA VAL A 51 5.22 -2.15 3.22
C VAL A 51 5.09 -1.02 2.21
N LEU A 52 3.92 -0.37 2.14
CA LEU A 52 3.68 0.67 1.14
C LEU A 52 4.46 1.96 1.43
N GLY A 53 4.74 2.25 2.71
CA GLY A 53 5.60 3.36 3.12
C GLY A 53 7.04 3.18 2.64
N ALA A 54 7.60 1.96 2.74
CA ALA A 54 8.94 1.67 2.22
C ALA A 54 8.99 1.87 0.69
N ILE A 55 7.99 1.38 -0.04
CA ILE A 55 7.87 1.56 -1.50
C ILE A 55 7.75 3.05 -1.86
N TYR A 56 7.04 3.82 -1.04
CA TYR A 56 6.85 5.26 -1.26
C TYR A 56 8.14 6.06 -1.15
N GLU A 57 8.98 5.77 -0.16
CA GLU A 57 10.28 6.44 -0.02
C GLU A 57 11.22 6.05 -1.16
N GLU A 58 11.30 4.76 -1.53
CA GLU A 58 12.10 4.29 -2.68
C GLU A 58 11.67 4.97 -4.00
N ASN A 59 10.36 5.05 -4.27
CA ASN A 59 9.84 5.73 -5.46
C ASN A 59 10.09 7.25 -5.46
N LYS A 60 10.30 7.85 -4.29
CA LYS A 60 10.58 9.28 -4.16
C LYS A 60 12.05 9.56 -4.44
N GLU A 61 12.96 8.68 -4.05
CA GLU A 61 14.37 8.74 -4.40
C GLU A 61 14.56 8.65 -5.92
N ASP A 62 13.89 7.71 -6.59
CA ASP A 62 13.93 7.55 -8.06
C ASP A 62 13.47 8.76 -8.88
N LYS A 63 12.68 9.68 -8.29
CA LYS A 63 12.18 10.88 -8.97
C LYS A 63 13.03 12.13 -8.71
N ASN A 64 13.96 12.08 -7.76
CA ASN A 64 14.82 13.20 -7.40
C ASN A 64 16.21 13.13 -8.06
N ASP A 65 16.54 12.03 -8.72
CA ASP A 65 17.67 11.86 -9.65
C ASP A 65 17.27 12.17 -11.10
#